data_AF-A0A9W9BHA2-F1
#
_entry.id   AF-A0A9W9BHA2-F1
#
_cell.length_a   1.000
_cell.length_b   1.000
_cell.length_c   1.000
_cell.angle_alpha   90.00
_cell.angle_beta   90.00
_cell.angle_gamma   90.00
#
_symmetry.space_group_name_H-M   'P 1'
#
loop_
_entity.id
_entity.type
_entity.pdbx_description
1 polymer ?
#
loop_
_entity_poly.entity_id
_entity_poly.type
_entity_poly.pdbx_seq_one_letter_code
_entity_poly.pdbx_strand_id
1 'polypeptide(L)'
;MIEITTPTDLCSRCEWIVESNGEDIPWTSFAIVDSDDNAYYGVKERMRVNELTVKIVKDNLQPVPDEEIYPVFPMTGLTAAPDDYSGRYVKRTAWADYEDVKGTTFLARLMLQKAYTMEFLAQRPHPNIVSYYGCQIKRDRITGLVLETFPSKHDLGFAAQRPELFKGLVDKNRIMSGLRAAVDHLHSIGLAHNDINPANIMLGEEGEPKLIDFGSCQPVGHHLMSCGTLGWYKDAFHLSNTAHDDYGLKLLGPWLEKLFVEEK
;
A
#
# COMPACT_ATOMS: atom_id res chain seq x y z
N MET A 1 -22.03 14.11 8.98
CA MET A 1 -21.04 14.65 9.94
C MET A 1 -20.14 13.51 10.34
N ILE A 2 -18.83 13.71 10.32
CA ILE A 2 -17.87 12.68 10.73
C ILE A 2 -18.03 12.44 12.23
N GLU A 3 -18.41 11.23 12.61
CA GLU A 3 -18.51 10.85 14.01
C GLU A 3 -17.16 10.31 14.48
N ILE A 4 -16.38 11.16 15.14
CA ILE A 4 -15.12 10.79 15.79
C ILE A 4 -15.38 10.72 17.29
N THR A 5 -15.30 9.50 17.81
CA THR A 5 -15.48 9.15 19.22
C THR A 5 -14.16 8.81 19.90
N THR A 6 -13.17 8.35 19.13
CA THR A 6 -11.83 8.00 19.57
C THR A 6 -10.81 8.24 18.45
N PRO A 7 -9.53 8.55 18.73
CA PRO A 7 -8.48 8.62 17.71
C PRO A 7 -8.29 7.33 16.91
N THR A 8 -8.82 6.19 17.36
CA THR A 8 -8.79 4.94 16.59
C THR A 8 -9.79 4.91 15.43
N ASP A 9 -10.73 5.86 15.38
CA ASP A 9 -11.67 6.01 14.25
C ASP A 9 -10.96 6.59 13.00
N LEU A 10 -9.75 7.13 13.17
CA LEU A 10 -8.93 7.69 12.10
C LEU A 10 -8.36 6.59 11.19
N CYS A 11 -8.41 6.82 9.86
CA CYS A 11 -7.82 5.89 8.90
C CYS A 11 -6.29 6.05 8.76
N SER A 12 -5.72 7.15 9.26
CA SER A 12 -4.28 7.33 9.37
C SER A 12 -3.89 8.16 10.58
N ARG A 13 -2.75 7.81 11.18
CA ARG A 13 -2.05 8.56 12.22
C ARG A 13 -0.56 8.33 12.01
N CYS A 14 0.18 9.38 11.67
CA CYS A 14 1.62 9.30 11.38
C CYS A 14 2.37 10.30 12.24
N GLU A 15 3.55 9.91 12.71
CA GLU A 15 4.44 10.76 13.50
C GLU A 15 5.78 10.85 12.78
N TRP A 16 6.35 12.05 12.72
CA TRP A 16 7.73 12.27 12.27
C TRP A 16 8.40 13.35 13.12
N ILE A 17 9.72 13.40 13.07
CA ILE A 17 10.53 14.40 13.76
C ILE A 17 10.97 15.46 12.77
N VAL A 18 10.81 16.72 13.16
CA VAL A 18 11.39 17.87 12.48
C VAL A 18 12.47 18.46 13.39
N GLU A 19 13.72 18.43 12.93
CA GLU A 19 14.81 19.11 13.63
C GLU A 19 14.69 20.62 13.41
N SER A 20 14.63 21.38 14.50
CA SER A 20 14.57 22.84 14.46
C SER A 20 15.31 23.45 15.63
N ASN A 21 16.33 24.27 15.35
CA ASN A 21 17.19 24.91 16.35
C ASN A 21 17.87 23.93 17.32
N GLY A 22 18.21 22.72 16.85
CA GLY A 22 18.83 21.67 17.68
C GLY A 22 17.85 20.96 18.62
N GLU A 23 16.54 21.20 18.47
CA GLU A 23 15.48 20.42 19.11
C GLU A 23 14.80 19.50 18.12
N ASP A 24 14.55 18.25 18.54
CA ASP A 24 13.71 17.30 17.82
C ASP A 24 12.24 17.57 18.14
N ILE A 25 11.51 18.15 17.18
CA ILE A 25 10.10 18.49 17.36
C ILE A 25 9.23 17.38 16.75
N PRO A 26 8.39 16.70 17.54
CA PRO A 26 7.47 15.72 16.99
C PRO A 26 6.30 16.41 16.29
N TRP A 27 5.97 15.93 15.10
CA TRP A 27 4.79 16.31 14.34
C TRP A 27 3.90 15.08 14.19
N THR A 28 2.60 15.27 14.36
CA THR A 28 1.60 14.20 14.16
C THR A 28 0.62 14.62 13.08
N SER A 29 0.48 13.82 12.03
CA SER A 29 -0.65 13.93 11.09
C SER A 29 -1.70 12.87 11.35
N PHE A 30 -2.91 13.18 10.89
CA PHE A 30 -4.03 12.27 10.95
C PHE A 30 -5.02 12.53 9.81
N ALA A 31 -5.68 11.45 9.38
CA ALA A 31 -6.66 11.51 8.32
C ALA A 31 -7.89 10.68 8.66
N ILE A 32 -9.03 11.10 8.12
CA ILE A 32 -10.28 10.34 8.15
C ILE A 32 -11.01 10.49 6.81
N VAL A 33 -11.67 9.42 6.41
CA VAL A 33 -12.54 9.38 5.23
C VAL A 33 -13.93 8.96 5.72
N ASP A 34 -14.95 9.76 5.42
CA ASP A 34 -16.32 9.46 5.83
C ASP A 34 -16.98 8.41 4.92
N SER A 35 -18.22 8.04 5.24
CA SER A 35 -19.00 7.05 4.47
C SER A 35 -19.29 7.48 3.03
N ASP A 36 -19.25 8.78 2.75
CA ASP A 36 -19.45 9.36 1.42
C ASP A 36 -18.13 9.52 0.67
N ASP A 37 -17.02 9.01 1.21
CA ASP A 37 -15.65 9.20 0.74
C ASP A 37 -15.23 10.67 0.68
N ASN A 38 -15.75 11.55 1.54
CA ASN A 38 -15.11 12.86 1.75
C ASN A 38 -13.93 12.66 2.68
N ALA A 39 -12.77 13.19 2.31
CA ALA A 39 -11.56 13.03 3.08
C ALA A 39 -11.18 14.32 3.83
N TYR A 40 -10.59 14.13 4.99
CA TYR A 40 -10.17 15.20 5.89
C TYR A 40 -8.80 14.87 6.44
N TYR A 41 -7.94 15.88 6.52
CA TYR A 41 -6.58 15.75 6.97
C TYR A 41 -6.22 16.86 7.95
N GLY A 42 -5.42 16.53 8.95
CA GLY A 42 -4.92 17.46 9.94
C GLY A 42 -3.49 17.14 10.34
N VAL A 43 -2.79 18.17 10.80
CA VAL A 43 -1.42 18.08 11.32
C VAL A 43 -1.35 18.86 12.62
N LYS A 44 -0.59 18.33 13.58
CA LYS A 44 -0.28 19.00 14.83
C LYS A 44 1.21 18.94 15.12
N GLU A 45 1.83 20.11 15.17
CA GLU A 45 3.22 20.29 15.59
C GLU A 45 3.36 20.13 17.11
N ARG A 46 4.58 19.77 17.55
CA ARG A 46 4.95 19.58 18.96
C ARG A 46 4.03 18.61 19.69
N MET A 47 3.66 17.53 19.01
CA MET A 47 2.74 16.54 19.55
C MET A 47 3.12 15.14 19.08
N ARG A 48 3.12 14.18 20.01
CA ARG A 48 3.24 12.75 19.74
C ARG A 48 1.88 12.14 19.46
N VAL A 49 1.88 11.03 18.71
CA VAL A 49 0.64 10.36 18.29
C VAL A 49 -0.19 9.86 19.48
N ASN A 50 0.46 9.47 20.58
CA ASN A 50 -0.20 8.99 21.80
C ASN A 50 -0.85 10.11 22.63
N GLU A 51 -0.57 11.38 22.32
CA GLU A 51 -1.16 12.55 22.96
C GLU A 51 -2.41 13.04 22.23
N LEU A 52 -2.75 12.46 21.07
CA LEU A 52 -3.94 12.82 20.30
C LEU A 52 -5.23 12.63 21.11
N THR A 53 -6.06 13.66 21.13
CA THR A 53 -7.43 13.60 21.67
C THR A 53 -8.45 13.87 20.59
N VAL A 54 -9.68 13.41 20.78
CA VAL A 54 -10.81 13.70 19.88
C VAL A 54 -10.98 15.21 19.65
N LYS A 55 -10.78 16.01 20.70
CA LYS A 55 -10.85 17.47 20.60
C LYS A 55 -9.79 18.02 19.65
N ILE A 56 -8.53 17.61 19.82
CA ILE A 56 -7.43 18.05 18.95
C ILE A 56 -7.71 17.67 17.50
N VAL A 57 -8.14 16.43 17.26
CA VAL A 57 -8.47 15.94 15.92
C VAL A 57 -9.55 16.81 15.29
N LYS A 58 -10.68 17.02 15.99
CA LYS A 58 -11.79 17.82 15.47
C LYS A 58 -11.41 19.29 15.21
N ASP A 59 -10.60 19.88 16.09
CA ASP A 59 -10.18 21.28 15.98
C ASP A 59 -9.19 21.52 14.82
N ASN A 60 -8.53 20.47 14.29
CA ASN A 60 -7.45 20.60 13.30
C ASN A 60 -7.72 19.84 11.98
N LEU A 61 -8.82 19.09 11.85
CA LEU A 61 -9.21 18.48 10.58
C LEU A 61 -9.70 19.54 9.58
N GLN A 62 -9.18 19.48 8.37
CA GLN A 62 -9.62 20.29 7.24
C GLN A 62 -10.04 19.38 6.08
N PRO A 63 -11.06 19.76 5.28
CA PRO A 63 -11.44 19.00 4.10
C PRO A 63 -10.28 18.97 3.10
N VAL A 64 -10.07 17.81 2.49
CA VAL A 64 -9.11 17.59 1.41
C VAL A 64 -9.84 17.70 0.07
N PRO A 65 -9.37 18.54 -0.88
CA PRO A 65 -9.97 18.59 -2.21
C PRO A 65 -9.87 17.25 -2.94
N ASP A 66 -10.98 16.81 -3.55
CA ASP A 66 -11.04 15.52 -4.25
C ASP A 66 -9.96 15.40 -5.34
N GLU A 67 -9.63 16.48 -6.06
CA GLU A 67 -8.60 16.49 -7.10
C GLU A 67 -7.18 16.19 -6.63
N GLU A 68 -6.88 16.35 -5.35
CA GLU A 68 -5.55 16.04 -4.80
C GLU A 68 -5.35 14.52 -4.64
N ILE A 69 -6.42 13.79 -4.34
CA ILE A 69 -6.36 12.37 -3.92
C ILE A 69 -7.16 11.39 -4.78
N TYR A 70 -8.20 11.85 -5.49
CA TYR A 70 -9.11 11.03 -6.29
C TYR A 70 -9.09 11.47 -7.75
N PRO A 71 -8.46 10.70 -8.66
CA PRO A 71 -8.46 11.02 -10.08
C PRO A 71 -9.87 10.83 -10.66
N VAL A 72 -10.17 11.58 -11.72
CA VAL A 72 -11.40 11.37 -12.51
C VAL A 72 -11.39 9.96 -13.12
N PHE A 73 -12.51 9.26 -13.03
CA PHE A 73 -12.67 7.96 -13.68
C PHE A 73 -12.77 8.15 -15.21
N PRO A 74 -11.88 7.53 -16.00
CA PRO A 74 -11.90 7.68 -17.45
C PRO A 74 -13.08 6.93 -18.06
N MET A 75 -13.61 7.44 -19.18
CA MET A 75 -14.73 6.79 -19.89
C MET A 75 -14.37 5.42 -20.49
N THR A 76 -13.08 5.14 -20.71
CA THR A 76 -12.60 3.91 -21.35
C THR A 76 -11.30 3.44 -20.71
N GLY A 77 -11.04 2.14 -20.73
CA GLY A 77 -9.75 1.56 -20.36
C GLY A 77 -9.57 1.23 -18.88
N LEU A 78 -10.58 1.50 -18.04
CA LEU A 78 -10.66 1.00 -16.66
C LEU A 78 -12.04 0.40 -16.41
N THR A 79 -12.08 -0.65 -15.60
CA THR A 79 -13.28 -1.35 -15.17
C THR A 79 -13.82 -0.71 -13.89
N ALA A 80 -15.11 -0.38 -13.86
CA ALA A 80 -15.82 -0.05 -12.62
C ALA A 80 -16.05 -1.33 -11.81
N ALA A 81 -15.84 -1.27 -10.49
CA ALA A 81 -16.15 -2.41 -9.63
C ALA A 81 -17.67 -2.71 -9.63
N PRO A 82 -18.08 -3.97 -9.36
CA PRO A 82 -19.49 -4.32 -9.18
C PRO A 82 -20.16 -3.48 -8.08
N ASP A 83 -21.47 -3.34 -8.11
CA ASP A 83 -22.21 -2.60 -7.07
C ASP A 83 -22.07 -3.25 -5.67
N ASP A 84 -21.98 -4.59 -5.63
CA ASP A 84 -21.71 -5.35 -4.41
C ASP A 84 -20.31 -5.97 -4.46
N TYR A 85 -19.43 -5.44 -3.63
CA TYR A 85 -18.10 -5.98 -3.35
C TYR A 85 -17.95 -6.32 -1.86
N SER A 86 -19.03 -6.72 -1.19
CA SER A 86 -19.00 -7.19 0.19
C SER A 86 -17.96 -8.30 0.36
N GLY A 87 -17.16 -8.20 1.43
CA GLY A 87 -16.05 -9.13 1.67
C GLY A 87 -14.83 -8.93 0.76
N ARG A 88 -14.73 -7.81 0.03
CA ARG A 88 -13.52 -7.41 -0.71
C ARG A 88 -12.74 -6.32 0.02
N TYR A 89 -11.45 -6.24 -0.27
CA TYR A 89 -10.59 -5.19 0.25
C TYR A 89 -10.66 -3.97 -0.67
N VAL A 90 -10.88 -2.78 -0.11
CA VAL A 90 -10.82 -1.53 -0.87
C VAL A 90 -9.51 -0.82 -0.55
N LYS A 91 -8.59 -0.82 -1.51
CA LYS A 91 -7.32 -0.11 -1.39
C LYS A 91 -7.55 1.38 -1.67
N ARG A 92 -7.30 2.22 -0.66
CA ARG A 92 -7.42 3.68 -0.75
C ARG A 92 -6.04 4.35 -0.78
N THR A 93 -6.05 5.66 -0.99
CA THR A 93 -4.87 6.51 -0.92
C THR A 93 -4.20 6.40 0.45
N ALA A 94 -2.88 6.24 0.46
CA ALA A 94 -2.07 6.29 1.68
C ALA A 94 -1.84 7.75 2.08
N TRP A 95 -1.94 8.02 3.38
CA TRP A 95 -1.92 9.38 3.92
C TRP A 95 -0.57 9.84 4.45
N ALA A 96 0.40 8.92 4.58
CA ALA A 96 1.69 9.20 5.21
C ALA A 96 2.42 10.37 4.54
N ASP A 97 2.36 10.43 3.21
CA ASP A 97 3.09 11.42 2.40
C ASP A 97 2.19 12.59 1.96
N TYR A 98 0.95 12.69 2.46
CA TYR A 98 0.01 13.71 1.95
C TYR A 98 0.49 15.13 2.26
N GLU A 99 1.08 15.38 3.44
CA GLU A 99 1.57 16.72 3.78
C GLU A 99 2.67 17.19 2.82
N ASP A 100 3.54 16.29 2.36
CA ASP A 100 4.65 16.62 1.46
C ASP A 100 4.17 17.01 0.05
N VAL A 101 2.98 16.57 -0.35
CA VAL A 101 2.42 16.75 -1.70
C VAL A 101 1.10 17.51 -1.71
N LYS A 102 0.72 18.09 -0.56
CA LYS A 102 -0.52 18.85 -0.38
C LYS A 102 -0.59 20.02 -1.37
N GLY A 103 -1.77 20.23 -1.94
CA GLY A 103 -2.00 21.21 -3.00
C GLY A 103 -1.55 20.75 -4.39
N THR A 104 -1.17 19.48 -4.56
CA THR A 104 -0.81 18.89 -5.86
C THR A 104 -1.73 17.71 -6.20
N THR A 105 -1.72 17.28 -7.46
CA THR A 105 -2.48 16.09 -7.91
C THR A 105 -1.63 14.80 -7.87
N PHE A 106 -0.54 14.78 -7.10
CA PHE A 106 0.42 13.66 -7.12
C PHE A 106 -0.24 12.33 -6.70
N LEU A 107 -0.98 12.33 -5.57
CA LEU A 107 -1.65 11.12 -5.08
C LEU A 107 -2.77 10.67 -6.01
N ALA A 108 -3.55 11.60 -6.56
CA ALA A 108 -4.55 11.29 -7.58
C ALA A 108 -3.93 10.61 -8.81
N ARG A 109 -2.79 11.12 -9.31
CA ARG A 109 -2.06 10.51 -10.42
C ARG A 109 -1.50 9.13 -10.07
N LEU A 110 -1.00 8.95 -8.84
CA LEU A 110 -0.51 7.66 -8.36
C LEU A 110 -1.65 6.63 -8.27
N MET A 111 -2.84 7.02 -7.80
CA MET A 111 -4.03 6.17 -7.80
C MET A 111 -4.43 5.77 -9.22
N LEU A 112 -4.39 6.71 -10.16
CA LEU A 112 -4.72 6.43 -11.57
C LEU A 112 -3.72 5.46 -12.20
N GLN A 113 -2.42 5.63 -11.95
CA GLN A 113 -1.39 4.69 -12.38
C GLN A 113 -1.66 3.29 -11.81
N LYS A 114 -1.93 3.19 -10.51
CA LYS A 114 -2.28 1.91 -9.86
C LYS A 114 -3.48 1.25 -10.54
N ALA A 115 -4.53 2.01 -10.84
CA ALA A 115 -5.72 1.50 -11.51
C ALA A 115 -5.38 0.88 -12.88
N TYR A 116 -4.62 1.58 -13.72
CA TYR A 116 -4.21 1.08 -15.04
C TYR A 116 -3.31 -0.15 -14.95
N THR A 117 -2.37 -0.17 -14.02
CA THR A 117 -1.53 -1.35 -13.81
C THR A 117 -2.37 -2.55 -13.39
N MET A 118 -3.30 -2.38 -12.44
CA MET A 118 -4.17 -3.48 -12.01
C MET A 118 -5.12 -3.96 -13.11
N GLU A 119 -5.68 -3.05 -13.93
CA GLU A 119 -6.49 -3.40 -15.09
C GLU A 119 -5.68 -4.23 -16.10
N PHE A 120 -4.44 -3.83 -16.40
CA PHE A 120 -3.55 -4.55 -17.30
C PHE A 120 -3.22 -5.96 -16.79
N LEU A 121 -3.01 -6.10 -15.48
CA LEU A 121 -2.74 -7.39 -14.84
C LEU A 121 -3.98 -8.27 -14.74
N ALA A 122 -5.18 -7.70 -14.57
CA ALA A 122 -6.43 -8.47 -14.53
C ALA A 122 -6.73 -9.21 -15.84
N GLN A 123 -6.25 -8.68 -16.96
CA GLN A 123 -6.34 -9.35 -18.28
C GLN A 123 -5.30 -10.48 -18.44
N ARG A 124 -4.35 -10.60 -17.51
CA ARG A 124 -3.23 -11.56 -17.52
C ARG A 124 -3.09 -12.20 -16.12
N PRO A 125 -4.13 -12.88 -15.64
CA PRO A 125 -4.19 -13.34 -14.25
C PRO A 125 -3.08 -14.33 -13.92
N HIS A 126 -2.57 -14.25 -12.70
CA HIS A 126 -1.57 -15.18 -12.16
C HIS A 126 -1.97 -15.58 -10.72
N PRO A 127 -1.87 -16.86 -10.33
CA PRO A 127 -2.34 -17.32 -9.02
C PRO A 127 -1.66 -16.62 -7.83
N ASN A 128 -0.41 -16.21 -7.99
CA ASN A 128 0.38 -15.52 -6.95
C ASN A 128 0.37 -13.98 -7.06
N ILE A 129 -0.56 -13.40 -7.83
CA ILE A 129 -0.80 -11.96 -7.89
C ILE A 129 -2.23 -11.70 -7.37
N VAL A 130 -2.41 -10.62 -6.62
CA VAL A 130 -3.72 -10.22 -6.10
C VAL A 130 -4.75 -10.00 -7.20
N SER A 131 -5.96 -10.51 -7.00
CA SER A 131 -7.05 -10.30 -7.95
C SER A 131 -7.60 -8.88 -7.86
N TYR A 132 -7.89 -8.27 -9.02
CA TYR A 132 -8.51 -6.95 -9.15
C TYR A 132 -9.94 -7.08 -9.67
N TYR A 133 -10.86 -6.34 -9.06
CA TYR A 133 -12.29 -6.37 -9.37
C TYR A 133 -12.81 -5.07 -9.96
N GLY A 134 -11.99 -4.03 -10.08
CA GLY A 134 -12.38 -2.74 -10.63
C GLY A 134 -12.13 -1.55 -9.70
N CYS A 135 -12.42 -0.35 -10.19
CA CYS A 135 -12.37 0.90 -9.45
C CYS A 135 -13.65 1.11 -8.64
N GLN A 136 -13.53 1.47 -7.38
CA GLN A 136 -14.62 2.09 -6.64
C GLN A 136 -14.79 3.53 -7.16
N ILE A 137 -16.01 3.88 -7.57
CA ILE A 137 -16.32 5.19 -8.17
C ILE A 137 -17.33 5.92 -7.29
N LYS A 138 -16.99 7.16 -6.92
CA LYS A 138 -17.93 8.13 -6.34
C LYS A 138 -17.66 9.50 -6.94
N ARG A 139 -18.70 10.28 -7.22
CA ARG A 139 -18.59 11.63 -7.79
C ARG A 139 -17.70 11.67 -9.05
N ASP A 140 -17.88 10.68 -9.93
CA ASP A 140 -17.10 10.48 -11.17
C ASP A 140 -15.57 10.32 -10.95
N ARG A 141 -15.14 9.96 -9.74
CA ARG A 141 -13.73 9.81 -9.37
C ARG A 141 -13.44 8.45 -8.76
N ILE A 142 -12.20 8.00 -8.89
CA ILE A 142 -11.70 6.76 -8.30
C ILE A 142 -11.36 7.01 -6.84
N THR A 143 -12.16 6.48 -5.92
CA THR A 143 -11.95 6.62 -4.48
C THR A 143 -11.27 5.40 -3.84
N GLY A 144 -11.10 4.33 -4.61
CA GLY A 144 -10.34 3.14 -4.24
C GLY A 144 -10.28 2.07 -5.34
N LEU A 145 -9.45 1.06 -5.11
CA LEU A 145 -9.35 -0.13 -5.96
C LEU A 145 -9.92 -1.33 -5.20
N VAL A 146 -10.85 -2.05 -5.81
CA VAL A 146 -11.46 -3.24 -5.21
C VAL A 146 -10.59 -4.45 -5.53
N LEU A 147 -10.06 -5.08 -4.49
CA LEU A 147 -9.09 -6.17 -4.56
C LEU A 147 -9.57 -7.39 -3.78
N GLU A 148 -8.92 -8.52 -4.06
CA GLU A 148 -8.98 -9.72 -3.24
C GLU A 148 -8.64 -9.37 -1.78
N THR A 149 -9.38 -9.95 -0.84
CA THR A 149 -9.13 -9.77 0.59
C THR A 149 -8.36 -10.96 1.13
N PHE A 150 -7.54 -10.72 2.14
CA PHE A 150 -6.79 -11.74 2.87
C PHE A 150 -7.08 -11.57 4.36
N PRO A 151 -7.12 -12.64 5.15
CA PRO A 151 -7.24 -12.51 6.59
C PRO A 151 -6.06 -11.69 7.13
N SER A 152 -6.31 -10.74 8.04
CA SER A 152 -5.29 -9.80 8.54
C SER A 152 -4.08 -10.45 9.21
N LYS A 153 -4.18 -11.73 9.58
CA LYS A 153 -3.09 -12.53 10.15
C LYS A 153 -2.15 -13.14 9.10
N HIS A 154 -2.30 -12.79 7.81
CA HIS A 154 -1.57 -13.42 6.71
C HIS A 154 -0.58 -12.48 6.01
N ASP A 155 -0.34 -11.29 6.56
CA ASP A 155 0.69 -10.35 6.10
C ASP A 155 2.08 -10.78 6.58
N LEU A 156 3.03 -11.00 5.66
CA LEU A 156 4.41 -11.34 6.02
C LEU A 156 5.13 -10.18 6.73
N GLY A 157 4.80 -8.92 6.42
CA GLY A 157 5.28 -7.77 7.19
C GLY A 157 4.87 -7.84 8.67
N PHE A 158 3.62 -8.25 8.93
CA PHE A 158 3.14 -8.49 10.29
C PHE A 158 3.78 -9.71 10.94
N ALA A 159 4.11 -10.75 10.15
CA ALA A 159 4.82 -11.93 10.64
C ALA A 159 6.14 -11.58 11.32
N ALA A 160 6.84 -10.55 10.84
CA ALA A 160 8.07 -10.07 11.49
C ALA A 160 7.88 -9.66 12.96
N GLN A 161 6.70 -9.13 13.29
CA GLN A 161 6.36 -8.66 14.63
C GLN A 161 5.85 -9.79 15.53
N ARG A 162 5.23 -10.81 14.93
CA ARG A 162 4.58 -11.94 15.61
C ARG A 162 4.91 -13.28 14.92
N PRO A 163 6.19 -13.67 14.85
CA PRO A 163 6.65 -14.82 14.06
C PRO A 163 6.03 -16.15 14.52
N GLU A 164 5.64 -16.24 15.79
CA GLU A 164 4.97 -17.41 16.36
C GLU A 164 3.61 -17.72 15.70
N LEU A 165 2.94 -16.72 15.11
CA LEU A 165 1.68 -16.92 14.39
C LEU A 165 1.86 -17.62 13.04
N PHE A 166 3.09 -17.74 12.56
CA PHE A 166 3.43 -18.31 11.25
C PHE A 166 4.29 -19.58 11.37
N LYS A 167 4.75 -19.93 12.59
CA LYS A 167 5.55 -21.16 12.84
C LYS A 167 4.77 -22.42 12.48
N GLY A 168 5.36 -23.26 11.62
CA GLY A 168 4.79 -24.55 11.20
C GLY A 168 3.61 -24.46 10.23
N LEU A 169 3.13 -23.26 9.92
CA LEU A 169 1.96 -23.03 9.05
C LEU A 169 2.35 -22.74 7.59
N VAL A 170 3.63 -22.44 7.32
CA VAL A 170 4.03 -21.92 6.01
C VAL A 170 5.29 -22.59 5.47
N ASP A 171 5.20 -23.06 4.22
CA ASP A 171 6.32 -23.64 3.48
C ASP A 171 7.09 -22.52 2.76
N LYS A 172 8.32 -22.25 3.22
CA LYS A 172 9.24 -21.28 2.62
C LYS A 172 9.49 -21.55 1.14
N ASN A 173 9.64 -22.81 0.74
CA ASN A 173 9.91 -23.17 -0.65
C ASN A 173 8.68 -22.87 -1.51
N ARG A 174 7.48 -23.15 -0.99
CA ARG A 174 6.22 -22.77 -1.65
C ARG A 174 6.09 -21.25 -1.78
N ILE A 175 6.41 -20.47 -0.74
CA ILE A 175 6.44 -18.99 -0.83
C ILE A 175 7.42 -18.55 -1.92
N MET A 176 8.69 -18.94 -1.82
CA MET A 176 9.72 -18.46 -2.73
C MET A 176 9.44 -18.86 -4.18
N SER A 177 8.93 -20.07 -4.40
CA SER A 177 8.57 -20.53 -5.74
C SER A 177 7.38 -19.74 -6.30
N GLY A 178 6.34 -19.48 -5.50
CA GLY A 178 5.18 -18.71 -5.96
C GLY A 178 5.52 -17.25 -6.24
N LEU A 179 6.37 -16.63 -5.41
CA LEU A 179 6.85 -15.27 -5.63
C LEU A 179 7.73 -15.16 -6.87
N ARG A 180 8.64 -16.13 -7.08
CA ARG A 180 9.45 -16.20 -8.31
C ARG A 180 8.55 -16.28 -9.53
N ALA A 181 7.55 -17.16 -9.51
CA ALA A 181 6.59 -17.30 -10.60
C ALA A 181 5.80 -15.99 -10.89
N ALA A 182 5.34 -15.29 -9.86
CA ALA A 182 4.68 -13.99 -10.03
C ALA A 182 5.61 -12.94 -10.66
N VAL A 183 6.85 -12.86 -10.19
CA VAL A 183 7.84 -11.89 -10.70
C VAL A 183 8.24 -12.24 -12.14
N ASP A 184 8.51 -13.50 -12.43
CA ASP A 184 8.83 -13.97 -13.78
C ASP A 184 7.66 -13.68 -14.75
N HIS A 185 6.42 -13.83 -14.29
CA HIS A 185 5.23 -13.44 -15.05
C HIS A 185 5.22 -11.94 -15.38
N LEU A 186 5.45 -11.06 -14.40
CA LEU A 186 5.55 -9.62 -14.63
C LEU A 186 6.66 -9.26 -15.63
N HIS A 187 7.84 -9.87 -15.46
CA HIS A 187 8.98 -9.64 -16.34
C HIS A 187 8.69 -10.08 -17.76
N SER A 188 7.99 -11.21 -17.94
CA SER A 188 7.61 -11.74 -19.26
C SER A 188 6.69 -10.82 -20.05
N ILE A 189 5.92 -9.96 -19.37
CA ILE A 189 5.01 -8.98 -19.96
C ILE A 189 5.60 -7.56 -19.96
N GLY A 190 6.90 -7.43 -19.70
CA GLY A 190 7.66 -6.18 -19.78
C GLY A 190 7.50 -5.25 -18.58
N LEU A 191 6.96 -5.73 -17.46
CA LEU A 191 6.79 -4.98 -16.22
C LEU A 191 7.84 -5.40 -15.18
N ALA A 192 8.23 -4.47 -14.31
CA ALA A 192 8.88 -4.79 -13.04
C ALA A 192 8.03 -4.25 -11.89
N HIS A 193 8.05 -4.91 -10.74
CA HIS A 193 7.30 -4.48 -9.56
C HIS A 193 7.97 -3.30 -8.85
N ASN A 194 9.31 -3.31 -8.79
CA ASN A 194 10.20 -2.31 -8.20
C ASN A 194 10.06 -2.10 -6.68
N ASP A 195 9.36 -2.99 -5.98
CA ASP A 195 9.15 -2.90 -4.53
C ASP A 195 8.84 -4.26 -3.90
N ILE A 196 9.65 -5.26 -4.22
CA ILE A 196 9.51 -6.61 -3.65
C ILE A 196 10.03 -6.60 -2.21
N ASN A 197 9.12 -6.73 -1.24
CA ASN A 197 9.41 -6.78 0.19
C ASN A 197 8.28 -7.54 0.95
N PRO A 198 8.48 -7.92 2.23
CA PRO A 198 7.50 -8.70 3.01
C PRO A 198 6.15 -8.02 3.22
N ALA A 199 6.11 -6.69 3.35
CA ALA A 199 4.86 -5.95 3.52
C ALA A 199 3.99 -5.97 2.24
N ASN A 200 4.60 -6.27 1.10
CA ASN A 200 3.91 -6.44 -0.18
C ASN A 200 3.56 -7.91 -0.47
N ILE A 201 3.61 -8.80 0.52
CA ILE A 201 3.30 -10.22 0.35
C ILE A 201 2.26 -10.65 1.39
N MET A 202 1.10 -11.06 0.88
CA MET A 202 0.04 -11.71 1.67
C MET A 202 0.10 -13.23 1.47
N LEU A 203 -0.40 -13.98 2.44
CA LEU A 203 -0.62 -15.42 2.32
C LEU A 203 -2.12 -15.72 2.15
N GLY A 204 -2.46 -16.61 1.22
CA GLY A 204 -3.80 -17.18 1.14
C GLY A 204 -4.10 -18.13 2.29
N GLU A 205 -5.29 -18.72 2.28
CA GLU A 205 -5.75 -19.65 3.32
C GLU A 205 -4.91 -20.93 3.38
N GLU A 206 -4.37 -21.38 2.24
CA GLU A 206 -3.52 -22.56 2.16
C GLU A 206 -2.02 -22.22 2.24
N GLY A 207 -1.67 -20.97 2.55
CA GLY A 207 -0.29 -20.50 2.68
C GLY A 207 0.40 -20.20 1.35
N GLU A 208 -0.33 -20.11 0.24
CA GLU A 208 0.19 -19.63 -1.04
C GLU A 208 0.48 -18.11 -1.00
N PRO A 209 1.60 -17.65 -1.58
CA PRO A 209 1.93 -16.23 -1.57
C PRO A 209 1.11 -15.46 -2.60
N LYS A 210 0.76 -14.24 -2.26
CA LYS A 210 0.06 -13.27 -3.11
C LYS A 210 0.83 -11.96 -3.08
N LEU A 211 1.41 -11.60 -4.22
CA LEU A 211 2.06 -10.31 -4.42
C LEU A 211 0.98 -9.24 -4.51
N ILE A 212 1.10 -8.23 -3.65
CA ILE A 212 0.22 -7.07 -3.57
C ILE A 212 1.01 -5.78 -3.82
N ASP A 213 0.29 -4.66 -3.92
CA ASP A 213 0.83 -3.31 -4.08
C ASP A 213 1.68 -3.02 -5.32
N PHE A 214 0.98 -2.82 -6.43
CA PHE A 214 1.58 -2.46 -7.72
C PHE A 214 1.80 -0.95 -7.90
N GLY A 215 1.91 -0.17 -6.81
CA GLY A 215 2.14 1.28 -6.87
C GLY A 215 3.41 1.70 -7.58
N SER A 216 4.47 0.92 -7.41
CA SER A 216 5.77 1.13 -8.03
C SER A 216 5.93 0.32 -9.32
N CYS A 217 4.91 -0.45 -9.73
CA CYS A 217 4.99 -1.30 -10.90
C CYS A 217 4.85 -0.47 -12.18
N GLN A 218 5.80 -0.65 -13.10
CA GLN A 218 5.94 0.13 -14.33
C GLN A 218 6.57 -0.74 -15.43
N PRO A 219 6.39 -0.38 -16.72
CA PRO A 219 7.19 -0.93 -17.80
C PRO A 219 8.67 -0.67 -17.58
N VAL A 220 9.49 -1.66 -17.89
CA VAL A 220 10.95 -1.56 -17.75
C VAL A 220 11.48 -0.35 -18.52
N GLY A 221 12.31 0.47 -17.87
CA GLY A 221 12.87 1.70 -18.42
C GLY A 221 12.00 2.95 -18.23
N HIS A 222 10.76 2.84 -17.74
CA HIS A 222 9.92 4.01 -17.44
C HIS A 222 10.28 4.65 -16.09
N HIS A 223 10.01 5.95 -15.97
CA HIS A 223 10.18 6.69 -14.72
C HIS A 223 9.18 6.24 -13.65
N LEU A 224 9.68 6.10 -12.43
CA LEU A 224 8.91 5.71 -11.26
C LEU A 224 8.39 6.96 -10.54
N MET A 225 7.10 6.96 -10.18
CA MET A 225 6.52 7.99 -9.30
C MET A 225 6.75 7.68 -7.82
N SER A 226 6.79 6.38 -7.48
CA SER A 226 7.16 5.84 -6.17
C SER A 226 8.01 4.61 -6.41
N CYS A 227 8.96 4.32 -5.52
CA CYS A 227 9.83 3.16 -5.69
C CYS A 227 10.53 2.73 -4.40
N GLY A 228 10.61 1.40 -4.21
CA GLY A 228 11.43 0.76 -3.20
C GLY A 228 11.04 1.05 -1.75
N THR A 229 11.30 0.06 -0.90
CA THR A 229 11.25 0.21 0.55
C THR A 229 12.68 0.19 1.09
N LEU A 230 13.04 1.13 1.97
CA LEU A 230 14.39 1.21 2.53
C LEU A 230 14.84 -0.14 3.12
N GLY A 231 16.04 -0.59 2.74
CA GLY A 231 16.58 -1.90 3.12
C GLY A 231 16.20 -3.06 2.19
N TRP A 232 15.29 -2.84 1.22
CA TRP A 232 14.85 -3.84 0.22
C TRP A 232 15.36 -3.55 -1.20
N TYR A 233 16.19 -2.52 -1.35
CA TYR A 233 16.89 -2.21 -2.59
C TYR A 233 18.34 -1.82 -2.29
N LYS A 234 19.21 -1.87 -3.31
CA LYS A 234 20.64 -1.65 -3.16
C LYS A 234 21.03 -0.17 -3.12
N ASP A 235 20.64 0.57 -4.16
CA ASP A 235 20.98 1.97 -4.40
C ASP A 235 19.70 2.71 -4.81
N ALA A 236 19.55 4.00 -4.52
CA ALA A 236 18.36 4.75 -4.95
C ALA A 236 18.22 4.75 -6.49
N PHE A 237 16.99 4.60 -6.98
CA PHE A 237 16.69 4.47 -8.41
C PHE A 237 15.41 5.24 -8.76
N HIS A 238 15.25 5.58 -10.04
CA HIS A 238 14.09 6.34 -10.54
C HIS A 238 13.55 5.80 -11.86
N LEU A 239 14.15 4.74 -12.40
CA LEU A 239 13.70 4.03 -13.59
C LEU A 239 13.33 2.61 -13.20
N SER A 240 12.29 2.06 -13.83
CA SER A 240 11.88 0.69 -13.59
C SER A 240 12.90 -0.31 -14.15
N ASN A 241 13.22 -1.35 -13.39
CA ASN A 241 14.18 -2.37 -13.79
C ASN A 241 13.89 -3.70 -13.07
N THR A 242 13.93 -4.81 -13.80
CA THR A 242 13.75 -6.16 -13.25
C THR A 242 14.80 -6.52 -12.20
N ALA A 243 16.00 -5.94 -12.28
CA ALA A 243 17.08 -6.14 -11.31
C ALA A 243 16.69 -5.70 -9.89
N HIS A 244 15.74 -4.77 -9.73
CA HIS A 244 15.22 -4.38 -8.42
C HIS A 244 14.40 -5.52 -7.78
N ASP A 245 13.58 -6.22 -8.58
CA ASP A 245 12.78 -7.34 -8.12
C ASP A 245 13.67 -8.54 -7.78
N ASP A 246 14.67 -8.82 -8.62
CA ASP A 246 15.68 -9.86 -8.36
C ASP A 246 16.42 -9.62 -7.04
N TYR A 247 16.76 -8.36 -6.76
CA TYR A 247 17.39 -7.98 -5.51
C TYR A 247 16.46 -8.19 -4.31
N GLY A 248 15.21 -7.74 -4.39
CA GLY A 248 14.21 -7.98 -3.34
C GLY A 248 13.99 -9.48 -3.07
N LEU A 249 13.84 -10.30 -4.12
CA LEU A 249 13.74 -11.76 -4.01
C LEU A 249 14.98 -12.38 -3.35
N LYS A 250 16.18 -11.89 -3.68
CA LYS A 250 17.43 -12.34 -3.05
C LYS A 250 17.45 -12.05 -1.54
N LEU A 251 16.90 -10.92 -1.10
CA LEU A 251 16.82 -10.57 0.32
C LEU A 251 15.71 -11.34 1.05
N LEU A 252 14.60 -11.67 0.37
CA LEU A 252 13.48 -12.39 0.96
C LEU A 252 13.86 -13.78 1.45
N GLY A 253 14.72 -14.51 0.73
CA GLY A 253 15.13 -15.87 1.11
C GLY A 253 15.72 -15.95 2.53
N PRO A 254 16.83 -15.24 2.82
CA PRO A 254 17.41 -15.15 4.16
C PRO A 254 16.48 -14.52 5.20
N TRP A 255 15.61 -13.60 4.79
CA TRP A 255 14.63 -12.99 5.68
C TRP A 255 13.60 -14.03 6.16
N LEU A 256 13.07 -14.86 5.26
CA LEU A 256 12.17 -15.97 5.59
C LEU A 256 12.86 -17.01 6.46
N GLU A 257 14.15 -17.28 6.24
CA GLU A 257 14.92 -18.20 7.10
C GLU A 257 14.89 -17.73 8.55
N LYS A 258 15.18 -16.44 8.80
CA LYS A 258 15.16 -15.87 10.15
C LYS A 258 13.78 -15.94 10.80
N LEU A 259 12.72 -15.78 10.01
CA LEU A 259 11.34 -15.83 10.49
C LEU A 259 10.97 -17.23 11.01
N PHE A 260 11.50 -18.28 10.37
CA PHE A 260 11.17 -19.68 10.65
C PHE A 260 12.26 -20.45 11.42
N VAL A 261 13.29 -19.78 11.97
CA VAL A 261 14.25 -20.48 12.83
C VAL A 261 13.54 -21.00 14.08
N GLU A 262 13.50 -22.32 14.22
CA GLU A 262 13.20 -23.00 15.47
C GLU A 262 14.25 -22.57 16.51
N GLU A 263 13.82 -21.95 17.61
CA GLU A 263 14.66 -21.95 18.81
C GLU A 263 14.84 -23.43 19.18
N LYS A 264 16.06 -23.94 18.97
CA LYS A 264 16.48 -25.25 19.47
C LYS A 264 16.61 -25.24 20.98
#